data_AF-A0A2T2SSZ8-F1
#
_entry.id   AF-A0A2T2SSZ8-F1
#
_cell.length_a   1.000
_cell.length_b   1.000
_cell.length_c   1.000
_cell.angle_alpha   90.00
_cell.angle_beta   90.00
_cell.angle_gamma   90.00
#
_symmetry.space_group_name_H-M   'P 1'
#
loop_
_entity.id
_entity.type
_entity.pdbx_description
1 polymer ?
#
loop_
_entity_poly.entity_id
_entity_poly.type
_entity_poly.pdbx_seq_one_letter_code
_entity_poly.pdbx_strand_id
1 'polypeptide(L)'
;MPSTLPESVRESWGEPAADDFARWLDEYVQDHAVPRDEYREVLSRLDVLESEVSGINDRLDRMEERFEGRFDQMEGRFDQVEERFEGRFNQMGDRFEGRFDQMENRFNQMDERIDRMHEQMRVMMRWTVGTIALFGTIVTVLLAIAEFAP
;
A
#
# COMPACT_ATOMS: atom_id res chain seq x y z
N MET A 1 32.68 45.02 -47.91
CA MET A 1 33.89 45.84 -48.13
C MET A 1 34.59 45.19 -49.31
N PRO A 2 34.84 45.88 -50.43
CA PRO A 2 35.56 45.23 -51.54
C PRO A 2 36.89 44.72 -51.00
N SER A 3 37.10 43.41 -51.10
CA SER A 3 38.32 42.77 -50.62
C SER A 3 39.46 43.18 -51.56
N THR A 4 40.20 44.23 -51.18
CA THR A 4 41.41 44.59 -51.90
C THR A 4 42.50 43.62 -51.47
N LEU A 5 42.96 42.80 -52.42
CA LEU A 5 44.07 41.90 -52.15
C LEU A 5 45.32 42.69 -51.77
N PRO A 6 46.17 42.17 -50.86
CA PRO A 6 47.44 42.79 -50.51
C PRO A 6 48.29 43.07 -51.76
N GLU A 7 49.05 44.16 -51.75
CA GLU A 7 49.90 44.57 -52.89
C GLU A 7 50.88 43.46 -53.32
N SER A 8 51.41 42.68 -52.37
CA SER A 8 52.28 41.54 -52.64
C SER A 8 51.64 40.45 -53.51
N VAL A 9 50.31 40.28 -53.43
CA VAL A 9 49.56 39.32 -54.25
C VAL A 9 49.34 39.87 -55.66
N ARG A 10 49.07 41.19 -55.78
CA ARG A 10 48.93 41.86 -57.09
C ARG A 10 50.23 41.86 -57.89
N GLU A 11 51.35 42.14 -57.24
CA GLU A 11 52.68 42.12 -57.88
C GLU A 11 53.08 40.72 -58.37
N SER A 12 52.74 39.68 -57.61
CA SER A 12 53.13 38.31 -57.93
C SER A 12 52.25 37.62 -58.97
N TRP A 13 50.95 37.92 -59.00
CA TRP A 13 49.99 37.27 -59.91
C TRP A 13 49.58 38.15 -61.10
N GLY A 14 49.91 39.44 -61.07
CA GLY A 14 49.49 40.44 -62.05
C GLY A 14 48.07 40.93 -61.80
N GLU A 15 47.80 42.20 -62.17
CA GLU A 15 46.51 42.87 -61.94
C GLU A 15 45.28 42.08 -62.44
N PRO A 16 45.26 41.49 -63.66
CA PRO A 16 44.06 40.81 -64.16
C PRO A 16 43.68 39.57 -63.33
N ALA A 17 44.68 38.76 -62.94
CA ALA A 17 44.44 37.55 -62.16
C ALA A 17 44.09 37.86 -60.70
N ALA A 18 44.70 38.91 -60.13
CA ALA A 18 44.38 39.39 -58.79
C ALA A 18 42.95 39.93 -58.71
N ASP A 19 42.51 40.74 -59.68
CA ASP A 19 41.15 41.27 -59.70
C ASP A 19 40.09 40.18 -59.92
N ASP A 20 40.39 39.16 -60.74
CA ASP A 20 39.50 38.01 -60.92
C ASP A 20 39.38 37.17 -59.65
N PHE A 21 40.48 36.92 -58.92
CA PHE A 21 40.44 36.23 -57.64
C PHE A 21 39.70 37.04 -56.57
N ALA A 22 39.92 38.35 -56.50
CA ALA A 22 39.21 39.22 -55.57
C ALA A 22 37.70 39.19 -55.81
N ARG A 23 37.28 39.19 -57.08
CA ARG A 23 35.87 39.07 -57.47
C ARG A 23 35.28 37.72 -57.10
N TRP A 24 36.01 36.63 -57.39
CA TRP A 24 35.60 35.28 -56.99
C TRP A 24 35.49 35.14 -55.48
N LEU A 25 36.45 35.68 -54.72
CA LEU A 25 36.46 35.60 -53.25
C LEU A 25 35.30 36.39 -52.65
N ASP A 26 34.99 37.58 -53.19
CA ASP A 26 33.87 38.39 -52.74
C ASP A 26 32.53 37.67 -53.00
N GLU A 27 32.35 37.08 -54.19
CA GLU A 27 31.18 36.28 -54.55
C GLU A 27 31.07 35.01 -53.69
N TYR A 28 32.17 34.29 -53.49
CA TYR A 28 32.22 33.09 -52.64
C TYR A 28 31.89 33.40 -51.18
N VAL A 29 32.49 34.46 -50.62
CA VAL A 29 32.20 34.90 -49.26
C VAL A 29 30.77 35.41 -49.15
N GLN A 30 30.24 36.11 -50.14
CA GLN A 30 28.86 36.60 -50.09
C GLN A 30 27.84 35.46 -50.16
N ASP A 31 28.10 34.41 -50.93
CA ASP A 31 27.22 33.24 -51.08
C ASP A 31 27.29 32.30 -49.86
N HIS A 32 28.47 32.16 -49.22
CA HIS A 32 28.70 31.19 -48.15
C HIS A 32 28.84 31.80 -46.74
N ALA A 33 28.98 33.12 -46.60
CA ALA A 33 29.07 33.75 -45.28
C ALA A 33 27.68 33.89 -44.67
N VAL A 34 27.48 33.20 -43.55
CA VAL A 34 26.35 33.46 -42.66
C VAL A 34 26.47 34.90 -42.13
N PRO A 35 25.46 35.76 -42.32
CA PRO A 35 25.47 37.12 -41.81
C PRO A 35 25.64 37.14 -40.28
N ARG A 36 26.36 38.14 -39.75
CA ARG A 36 26.49 38.29 -38.29
C ARG A 36 25.16 38.43 -37.56
N ASP A 37 24.12 38.88 -38.24
CA ASP A 37 22.79 39.03 -37.66
C ASP A 37 22.09 37.70 -37.44
N GLU A 38 22.26 36.71 -38.34
CA GLU A 38 21.79 35.33 -38.12
C GLU A 38 22.50 34.68 -36.93
N TYR A 39 23.81 34.90 -36.79
CA TYR A 39 24.56 34.44 -35.60
C TYR A 39 24.02 35.06 -34.30
N ARG A 40 23.70 36.36 -34.31
CA ARG A 40 23.12 37.04 -33.14
C ARG A 40 21.73 36.51 -32.82
N GLU A 41 20.92 36.24 -33.84
CA GLU A 41 19.59 35.66 -33.66
C GLU A 41 19.68 34.27 -33.03
N VAL A 42 20.59 33.41 -33.52
CA VAL A 42 20.82 32.09 -32.94
C VAL A 42 21.27 32.19 -31.48
N LEU A 43 22.22 33.07 -31.18
CA LEU A 43 22.67 33.29 -29.80
C LEU A 43 21.54 33.77 -28.89
N SER A 44 20.71 34.72 -29.35
CA SER A 44 19.55 35.17 -28.58
C SER A 44 18.54 34.06 -28.34
N ARG A 45 18.32 33.16 -29.32
CA ARG A 45 17.45 31.99 -29.14
C ARG A 45 18.05 30.98 -28.16
N LEU A 46 19.37 30.81 -28.16
CA LEU A 46 20.08 29.97 -27.19
C LEU A 46 19.96 30.52 -25.77
N ASP A 47 20.10 31.83 -25.58
CA ASP A 47 19.93 32.48 -24.27
C ASP A 47 18.51 32.24 -23.71
N VAL A 48 17.48 32.35 -24.58
CA VAL A 48 16.09 32.05 -24.21
C VAL A 48 15.93 30.58 -23.82
N LEU A 49 16.49 29.66 -24.63
CA LEU A 49 16.43 28.22 -24.33
C LEU A 49 17.14 27.88 -23.00
N GLU A 50 18.29 28.49 -22.72
CA GLU A 50 19.00 28.32 -21.45
C GLU A 50 18.13 28.77 -20.27
N SER A 51 17.47 29.92 -20.39
CA SER A 51 16.53 30.41 -19.39
C SER A 51 15.32 29.50 -19.21
N GLU A 52 14.75 28.98 -20.30
CA GLU A 52 13.62 28.05 -20.24
C GLU A 52 14.01 26.73 -19.56
N VAL A 53 15.18 26.17 -19.91
CA VAL A 53 15.72 24.94 -19.30
C VAL A 53 15.98 25.15 -17.80
N SER A 54 16.55 26.30 -17.41
CA SER A 54 16.71 26.64 -15.99
C SER A 54 15.36 26.68 -15.28
N GLY A 55 14.33 27.29 -15.89
CA GLY A 55 12.99 27.34 -15.30
C GLY A 55 12.32 25.97 -15.19
N ILE A 56 12.62 25.04 -16.10
CA ILE A 56 12.19 23.64 -16.03
C ILE A 56 12.85 22.94 -14.84
N ASN A 57 14.17 23.10 -14.66
CA ASN A 57 14.89 22.51 -13.53
C ASN A 57 14.31 22.98 -12.19
N ASP A 58 14.13 24.30 -12.02
CA ASP A 58 13.51 24.84 -10.80
C ASP A 58 12.10 24.29 -10.54
N ARG A 59 11.34 23.99 -11.61
CA ARG A 59 10.01 23.39 -11.48
C ARG A 59 10.07 21.91 -11.14
N LEU A 60 11.07 21.19 -11.64
CA LEU A 60 11.32 19.79 -11.29
C LEU A 60 11.74 19.67 -9.82
N ASP A 61 12.66 20.51 -9.36
CA ASP A 61 13.11 20.51 -7.95
C ASP A 61 11.93 20.76 -6.99
N ARG A 62 11.10 21.78 -7.28
CA ARG A 62 9.88 22.03 -6.49
C ARG A 62 8.87 20.87 -6.55
N MET A 63 8.84 20.14 -7.66
CA MET A 63 7.95 18.98 -7.82
C MET A 63 8.46 17.79 -7.01
N GLU A 64 9.78 17.58 -6.98
CA GLU A 64 10.46 16.57 -6.15
C GLU A 64 10.22 16.84 -4.68
N GLU A 65 10.51 18.04 -4.18
CA GLU A 65 10.25 18.44 -2.79
C GLU A 65 8.77 18.23 -2.39
N ARG A 66 7.84 18.57 -3.30
CA ARG A 66 6.42 18.37 -3.06
C ARG A 66 6.05 16.90 -3.02
N PHE A 67 6.68 16.04 -3.83
CA PHE A 67 6.43 14.61 -3.79
C PHE A 67 6.99 13.99 -2.51
N GLU A 68 8.23 14.32 -2.14
CA GLU A 68 8.85 13.87 -0.88
C GLU A 68 7.94 14.21 0.30
N GLY A 69 7.54 15.48 0.45
CA GLY A 69 6.64 15.87 1.55
C GLY A 69 5.26 15.19 1.52
N ARG A 70 4.77 14.77 0.35
CA ARG A 70 3.53 13.97 0.24
C ARG A 70 3.75 12.51 0.61
N PHE A 71 4.91 11.94 0.27
CA PHE A 71 5.27 10.58 0.66
C PHE A 71 5.46 10.49 2.17
N ASP A 72 6.19 11.42 2.79
CA ASP A 72 6.36 11.47 4.24
C ASP A 72 5.01 11.58 4.97
N GLN A 73 4.11 12.43 4.47
CA GLN A 73 2.75 12.53 5.01
C GLN A 73 1.95 11.22 4.85
N MET A 74 2.15 10.51 3.74
CA MET A 74 1.48 9.25 3.47
C MET A 74 2.01 8.16 4.40
N GLU A 75 3.32 8.07 4.60
CA GLU A 75 3.97 7.16 5.54
C GLU A 75 3.45 7.38 6.96
N GLY A 76 3.48 8.61 7.48
CA GLY A 76 2.95 8.89 8.82
C GLY A 76 1.44 8.61 8.97
N ARG A 77 0.65 8.69 7.89
CA ARG A 77 -0.76 8.26 7.91
C ARG A 77 -0.89 6.74 7.93
N PHE A 78 -0.02 6.01 7.22
CA PHE A 78 -0.01 4.56 7.26
C PHE A 78 0.36 4.04 8.64
N ASP A 79 1.40 4.61 9.28
CA ASP A 79 1.79 4.24 10.65
C ASP A 79 0.63 4.43 11.64
N GLN A 80 -0.08 5.57 11.56
CA GLN A 80 -1.24 5.82 12.41
C GLN A 80 -2.39 4.84 12.13
N VAL A 81 -2.57 4.43 10.88
CA VAL A 81 -3.58 3.42 10.52
C VAL A 81 -3.18 2.07 11.09
N GLU A 82 -1.92 1.67 10.96
CA GLU A 82 -1.38 0.42 11.50
C GLU A 82 -1.56 0.34 13.02
N GLU A 83 -1.14 1.37 13.76
CA GLU A 83 -1.29 1.43 15.22
C GLU A 83 -2.78 1.31 15.64
N ARG A 84 -3.68 2.00 14.92
CA ARG A 84 -5.13 1.90 15.18
C ARG A 84 -5.69 0.52 14.89
N PHE A 85 -5.22 -0.13 13.83
CA PHE A 85 -5.65 -1.49 13.48
C PHE A 85 -5.15 -2.49 14.52
N GLU A 86 -3.88 -2.41 14.91
CA GLU A 86 -3.30 -3.26 15.94
C GLU A 86 -4.04 -3.09 17.27
N GLY A 87 -4.27 -1.86 17.71
CA GLY A 87 -5.02 -1.58 18.94
C GLY A 87 -6.45 -2.13 18.90
N ARG A 88 -7.14 -2.04 17.75
CA ARG A 88 -8.48 -2.62 17.58
C ARG A 88 -8.47 -4.15 17.59
N PHE A 89 -7.49 -4.76 16.95
CA PHE A 89 -7.35 -6.21 16.91
C PHE A 89 -7.05 -6.78 18.30
N ASN A 90 -6.14 -6.15 19.05
CA ASN A 90 -5.83 -6.54 20.43
C ASN A 90 -7.07 -6.42 21.33
N GLN A 91 -7.77 -5.28 21.29
CA GLN A 91 -9.02 -5.11 22.05
C GLN A 91 -10.09 -6.13 21.67
N MET A 92 -10.20 -6.47 20.38
CA MET A 92 -11.11 -7.50 19.91
C MET A 92 -10.72 -8.88 20.42
N GLY A 93 -9.42 -9.21 20.41
CA GLY A 93 -8.85 -10.41 20.99
C GLY A 93 -9.21 -10.56 22.47
N ASP A 94 -8.86 -9.56 23.29
CA ASP A 94 -9.15 -9.54 24.73
C ASP A 94 -10.64 -9.73 25.02
N ARG A 95 -11.50 -9.08 24.22
CA ARG A 95 -12.96 -9.19 24.36
C ARG A 95 -13.47 -10.58 24.01
N PHE A 96 -12.90 -11.23 23.01
CA PHE A 96 -13.26 -12.61 22.67
C PHE A 96 -12.79 -13.58 23.74
N GLU A 97 -11.54 -13.46 24.19
CA GLU A 97 -10.98 -14.30 25.25
C GLU A 97 -11.85 -14.22 26.51
N GLY A 98 -12.18 -13.01 26.98
CA GLY A 98 -13.08 -12.86 28.15
C GLY A 98 -14.50 -13.40 27.93
N ARG A 99 -15.01 -13.42 26.69
CA ARG A 99 -16.30 -14.06 26.36
C ARG A 99 -16.20 -15.59 26.37
N PHE A 100 -15.10 -16.14 25.87
CA PHE A 100 -14.84 -17.57 25.90
C PHE A 100 -14.69 -18.06 27.34
N ASP A 101 -13.91 -17.38 28.17
CA ASP A 101 -13.77 -17.69 29.59
C ASP A 101 -15.13 -17.67 30.32
N GLN A 102 -15.96 -16.67 30.04
CA GLN A 102 -17.30 -16.61 30.61
C GLN A 102 -18.17 -17.77 30.14
N MET A 103 -18.05 -18.18 28.89
CA MET A 103 -18.81 -19.29 28.32
C MET A 103 -18.36 -20.62 28.93
N GLU A 104 -17.05 -20.85 29.07
CA GLU A 104 -16.47 -22.03 29.73
C GLU A 104 -16.94 -22.14 31.17
N ASN A 105 -16.91 -21.05 31.93
CA ASN A 105 -17.42 -21.02 33.30
C ASN A 105 -18.92 -21.38 33.38
N ARG A 106 -19.74 -20.93 32.42
CA ARG A 106 -21.17 -21.29 32.36
C ARG A 106 -21.38 -22.75 32.00
N PHE A 107 -20.57 -23.31 31.10
CA PHE A 107 -20.62 -24.73 30.77
C PHE A 107 -20.24 -25.59 31.98
N ASN A 108 -19.15 -25.27 32.67
CA ASN A 108 -18.74 -25.98 33.89
C ASN A 108 -19.85 -25.98 34.96
N GLN A 109 -20.51 -24.84 35.19
CA GLN A 109 -21.66 -24.75 36.11
C GLN A 109 -22.86 -25.59 35.64
N MET A 110 -23.07 -25.70 34.33
CA MET A 110 -24.16 -26.50 33.76
C MET A 110 -23.87 -27.99 33.94
N ASP A 111 -22.63 -28.42 33.70
CA ASP A 111 -22.19 -29.80 33.92
C ASP A 111 -22.35 -30.21 35.39
N GLU A 112 -21.90 -29.38 36.33
CA GLU A 112 -22.12 -29.62 37.77
C GLU A 112 -23.61 -29.75 38.13
N ARG A 113 -24.47 -28.95 37.50
CA ARG A 113 -25.92 -29.01 37.72
C ARG A 113 -26.51 -30.30 37.15
N ILE A 114 -26.06 -30.72 35.97
CA ILE A 114 -26.46 -31.97 35.34
C ILE A 114 -26.03 -33.16 36.20
N ASP A 115 -24.81 -33.16 36.71
CA ASP A 115 -24.30 -34.23 37.61
C ASP A 115 -25.13 -34.34 38.88
N ARG A 116 -25.48 -33.20 39.51
CA ARG A 116 -26.38 -33.19 40.67
C ARG A 116 -27.76 -33.75 40.33
N MET A 117 -28.33 -33.41 39.18
CA MET A 117 -29.62 -33.95 38.74
C MET A 117 -29.54 -35.47 38.47
N HIS A 118 -28.48 -35.95 37.83
CA HIS A 118 -28.25 -37.37 37.60
C HIS A 118 -28.13 -38.16 38.92
N GLU A 119 -27.43 -37.62 39.91
CA GLU A 119 -27.30 -38.28 41.22
C GLU A 119 -28.65 -38.34 41.95
N GLN A 120 -29.42 -37.24 41.95
CA GLN A 120 -30.77 -37.22 42.51
C GLN A 120 -31.69 -38.23 41.81
N MET A 121 -31.62 -38.32 40.48
CA MET A 121 -32.40 -39.26 39.69
C MET A 121 -31.99 -40.71 39.98
N ARG A 122 -30.69 -41.00 40.13
CA ARG A 122 -30.20 -42.33 40.56
C ARG A 122 -30.74 -42.72 41.93
N VAL A 123 -30.67 -41.81 42.90
CA VAL A 123 -31.19 -42.07 44.25
C VAL A 123 -32.69 -42.33 44.19
N MET A 124 -33.46 -41.50 43.49
CA MET A 124 -34.90 -41.68 43.30
C MET A 124 -35.22 -43.03 42.63
N MET A 125 -34.51 -43.38 41.56
CA MET A 125 -34.66 -44.66 40.85
C MET A 125 -34.41 -45.85 41.77
N ARG A 126 -33.38 -45.78 42.63
CA ARG A 126 -33.07 -46.83 43.60
C ARG A 126 -34.22 -47.02 44.60
N TRP A 127 -34.81 -45.93 45.08
CA TRP A 127 -35.96 -45.99 45.98
C TRP A 127 -37.22 -46.52 45.28
N THR A 128 -37.54 -46.05 44.07
CA THR A 128 -38.76 -46.48 43.35
C THR A 128 -38.71 -47.97 42.97
N VAL A 129 -37.57 -48.46 42.50
CA VAL A 129 -37.35 -49.90 42.24
C VAL A 129 -37.55 -50.71 43.53
N GLY A 130 -36.99 -50.25 44.65
CA GLY A 130 -37.20 -50.89 45.96
C GLY A 130 -38.67 -50.95 46.38
N THR A 131 -39.42 -49.86 46.18
CA THR A 131 -40.87 -49.85 46.49
C THR A 131 -41.68 -50.76 45.58
N ILE A 132 -41.40 -50.79 44.27
CA ILE A 132 -42.10 -51.65 43.32
C ILE A 132 -41.83 -53.12 43.63
N ALA A 133 -40.59 -53.48 43.95
CA ALA A 133 -40.23 -54.83 44.38
C ALA A 133 -40.98 -55.24 45.65
N LEU A 134 -41.05 -54.35 46.66
CA LEU A 134 -41.80 -54.60 47.89
C LEU A 134 -43.29 -54.86 47.61
N PHE A 135 -43.96 -53.96 46.87
CA PHE A 135 -45.37 -54.15 46.50
C PHE A 135 -45.58 -55.44 45.70
N GLY A 136 -44.69 -55.76 44.77
CA GLY A 136 -44.70 -57.01 44.02
C GLY A 136 -44.65 -58.23 44.94
N THR A 137 -43.71 -58.27 45.89
CA THR A 137 -43.61 -59.38 46.86
C THR A 137 -44.87 -59.52 47.74
N ILE A 138 -45.47 -58.41 48.17
CA ILE A 138 -46.71 -58.42 48.95
C ILE A 138 -47.85 -59.04 48.13
N VAL A 139 -48.01 -58.62 46.88
CA VAL A 139 -49.04 -59.18 45.97
C VAL A 139 -48.82 -60.68 45.75
N THR A 140 -47.57 -61.12 45.53
CA THR A 140 -47.26 -62.55 45.37
C THR A 140 -47.60 -63.37 46.62
N VAL A 141 -47.26 -62.87 47.81
CA VAL A 141 -47.58 -63.54 49.08
C VAL A 141 -49.09 -63.62 49.30
N LEU A 142 -49.84 -62.53 49.03
CA LEU A 142 -51.29 -62.51 49.17
C LEU A 142 -51.98 -63.51 48.22
N LEU A 143 -51.52 -63.60 46.97
CA LEU A 143 -52.02 -64.59 46.01
C LEU A 143 -51.75 -66.02 46.48
N ALA A 144 -50.55 -66.30 46.99
CA ALA A 144 -50.21 -67.62 47.54
C ALA A 144 -51.11 -67.98 48.72
N ILE A 145 -51.33 -67.06 49.67
CA ILE A 145 -52.24 -67.30 50.81
C ILE A 145 -53.67 -67.54 50.34
N ALA A 146 -54.13 -66.81 49.31
CA ALA A 146 -55.47 -66.99 48.75
C ALA A 146 -55.66 -68.38 48.11
N GLU A 147 -54.64 -68.97 47.49
CA GLU A 147 -54.71 -70.36 46.98
C GLU A 147 -54.81 -71.43 48.09
N PHE A 148 -54.30 -71.15 49.29
CA PHE A 148 -54.38 -72.05 50.45
C PHE A 148 -55.59 -71.80 51.36
N ALA A 149 -56.41 -70.79 51.06
CA ALA A 149 -57.66 -70.54 51.76
C ALA A 149 -58.78 -71.45 51.18
N PRO A 150 -59.38 -72.35 51.97
CA PRO A 150 -60.37 -73.34 51.52
C PRO A 150 -61.72 -72.76 51.10
#